data_AF-A0AA37SUK6-F1
#
_entry.id   AF-A0AA37SUK6-F1
#
_cell.length_a   1.000
_cell.length_b   1.000
_cell.length_c   1.000
_cell.angle_alpha   90.00
_cell.angle_beta   90.00
_cell.angle_gamma   90.00
#
_symmetry.space_group_name_H-M   'P 1'
#
loop_
_entity.id
_entity.type
_entity.pdbx_description
1 polymer ?
#
loop_
_entity_poly.entity_id
_entity_poly.type
_entity_poly.pdbx_seq_one_letter_code
_entity_poly.pdbx_strand_id
1 'polypeptide(L)' 'MMKKDNTLAKGTAIGIALGSLVGILTGNIALWLSLGIAIGVGTGTTLMKKKNKSKDEEL' A
#
# COMPACT_ATOMS: atom_id res chain seq x y z
N MET A 1 -18.44 -4.42 -16.27
CA MET A 1 -17.17 -3.69 -16.16
C MET A 1 -16.71 -3.70 -14.70
N MET A 2 -16.00 -4.75 -14.28
CA MET A 2 -15.51 -4.90 -12.90
C MET A 2 -14.49 -3.80 -12.62
N LYS A 3 -14.82 -2.85 -11.73
CA LYS A 3 -13.84 -1.91 -11.17
C LYS A 3 -12.88 -2.73 -10.31
N LYS A 4 -11.77 -3.16 -10.88
CA LYS A 4 -10.69 -3.84 -10.17
C LYS A 4 -10.05 -2.83 -9.22
N ASP A 5 -10.41 -2.93 -7.96
CA ASP A 5 -9.85 -2.10 -6.89
C ASP A 5 -8.39 -2.44 -6.68
N ASN A 6 -7.54 -1.70 -7.38
CA ASN A 6 -6.09 -1.72 -7.20
C ASN A 6 -5.67 -1.01 -5.91
N THR A 7 -6.47 -1.10 -4.84
CA THR A 7 -6.23 -0.41 -3.56
C THR A 7 -4.91 -0.84 -2.93
N LEU A 8 -4.56 -2.12 -3.07
CA LEU A 8 -3.24 -2.66 -2.71
C LEU A 8 -2.13 -1.97 -3.51
N ALA A 9 -2.21 -2.03 -4.84
CA ALA A 9 -1.18 -1.47 -5.71
C ALA A 9 -1.02 0.05 -5.51
N LYS A 10 -2.12 0.77 -5.25
CA LYS A 10 -2.09 2.20 -4.96
C LYS A 10 -1.42 2.50 -3.62
N GLY A 11 -1.72 1.73 -2.56
CA GLY A 11 -1.07 1.87 -1.25
C GLY A 11 0.43 1.57 -1.30
N THR A 12 0.81 0.51 -2.00
CA THR A 12 2.22 0.15 -2.22
C THR A 12 2.96 1.19 -3.05
N ALA A 13 2.37 1.70 -4.14
CA ALA A 13 2.98 2.72 -4.98
C ALA A 13 3.23 4.04 -4.22
N ILE A 14 2.26 4.48 -3.40
CA ILE A 14 2.42 5.67 -2.55
C ILE A 14 3.52 5.45 -1.51
N GLY A 15 3.53 4.28 -0.85
CA GLY A 15 4.56 3.92 0.13
C GLY A 15 5.96 3.90 -0.47
N ILE A 16 6.14 3.35 -1.68
CA ILE A 16 7.41 3.34 -2.40
C ILE A 16 7.82 4.76 -2.79
N ALA A 17 6.90 5.57 -3.34
CA ALA A 17 7.21 6.93 -3.77
C ALA A 17 7.67 7.81 -2.60
N LEU A 18 6.93 7.80 -1.49
CA LEU A 18 7.27 8.57 -0.29
C LEU A 18 8.53 8.02 0.40
N GLY A 19 8.64 6.70 0.56
CA GLY A 19 9.80 6.06 1.17
C GLY A 19 11.09 6.28 0.38
N SER A 20 11.01 6.30 -0.96
CA SER A 20 12.16 6.61 -1.82
C SER A 20 12.55 8.09 -1.70
N LEU A 21 11.58 9.01 -1.71
CA LEU A 21 11.86 10.44 -1.60
C LEU A 21 12.55 10.77 -0.27
N VAL A 22 12.02 10.27 0.85
CA VAL A 22 12.59 10.47 2.19
C VAL A 22 13.92 9.74 2.33
N GLY A 23 14.05 8.54 1.75
CA GLY A 23 15.28 7.76 1.74
C GLY A 23 16.44 8.44 1.03
N ILE A 24 16.17 9.10 -0.11
CA ILE A 24 17.17 9.90 -0.84
C ILE A 24 17.58 11.11 0.01
N LEU A 25 16.61 11.83 0.58
CA LEU A 25 16.85 13.02 1.39
C LEU A 25 17.66 12.71 2.67
N THR A 26 17.46 11.53 3.26
CA THR A 26 18.13 11.11 4.49
C THR A 26 19.45 10.35 4.20
N GLY A 27 19.77 10.08 2.93
CA GLY A 27 20.93 9.28 2.55
C GLY A 27 20.86 7.80 2.98
N ASN A 28 19.66 7.32 3.34
CA ASN A 28 19.46 5.97 3.86
C ASN A 28 18.23 5.31 3.23
N ILE A 29 18.36 5.02 1.92
CA ILE A 29 17.25 4.55 1.09
C ILE A 29 16.73 3.17 1.54
N ALA A 30 17.59 2.29 2.05
CA ALA A 30 17.23 0.93 2.41
C ALA A 30 16.21 0.89 3.57
N LEU A 31 16.42 1.71 4.60
CA LEU A 31 15.53 1.81 5.76
C LEU A 31 14.17 2.40 5.37
N TRP A 32 14.19 3.55 4.69
CA TRP A 32 12.97 4.27 4.33
C TRP A 32 12.16 3.57 3.23
N LEU A 33 12.81 2.88 2.29
CA LEU A 33 12.14 2.08 1.27
C LEU A 33 11.46 0.85 1.89
N SER A 34 12.15 0.12 2.77
CA SER A 34 11.57 -1.03 3.48
C SER A 34 10.38 -0.61 4.35
N LEU A 35 10.51 0.53 5.05
CA LEU A 35 9.43 1.12 5.83
C LEU A 35 8.24 1.54 4.96
N GLY A 36 8.49 2.20 3.83
CA GLY A 36 7.47 2.62 2.88
C GLY A 36 6.70 1.44 2.27
N ILE A 37 7.40 0.36 1.92
CA ILE A 37 6.78 -0.87 1.41
C ILE A 37 5.95 -1.55 2.51
N ALA A 38 6.48 -1.69 3.72
CA ALA A 38 5.77 -2.32 4.85
C ALA A 38 4.47 -1.57 5.18
N ILE A 39 4.51 -0.24 5.24
CA ILE A 39 3.31 0.59 5.48
C ILE A 39 2.36 0.48 4.28
N GLY A 40 2.85 0.63 3.05
CA GLY A 40 2.02 0.59 1.84
C GLY A 40 1.27 -0.75 1.67
N VAL A 41 1.96 -1.87 1.90
CA VAL A 41 1.37 -3.22 1.86
C VAL A 41 0.48 -3.46 3.08
N GLY A 42 0.90 -3.07 4.29
CA GLY A 42 0.10 -3.24 5.51
C GLY A 42 -1.24 -2.48 5.46
N THR A 43 -1.21 -1.24 4.99
CA THR A 43 -2.44 -0.45 4.76
C THR A 43 -3.26 -1.02 3.61
N GLY A 44 -2.65 -1.35 2.48
CA GLY A 44 -3.34 -1.92 1.33
C GLY A 44 -4.04 -3.26 1.63
N THR A 45 -3.40 -4.13 2.42
CA THR A 45 -3.94 -5.46 2.80
C THR A 45 -5.10 -5.34 3.78
N THR A 46 -5.00 -4.43 4.76
CA THR A 46 -6.13 -4.12 5.67
C THR A 46 -7.35 -3.58 4.91
N LEU A 47 -7.14 -2.64 3.99
CA LEU A 47 -8.23 -2.09 3.19
C LEU A 47 -8.84 -3.14 2.24
N MET A 48 -8.03 -4.00 1.64
CA MET A 48 -8.51 -5.10 0.81
C MET A 48 -9.30 -6.12 1.62
N LYS A 49 -8.82 -6.46 2.83
CA LYS A 49 -9.50 -7.39 3.74
C LYS A 49 -10.86 -6.86 4.19
N LYS A 50 -10.93 -5.55 4.51
CA LYS A 50 -12.20 -4.89 4.83
C LYS A 50 -13.15 -4.85 3.64
N LYS A 51 -12.62 -4.62 2.42
CA LYS A 51 -13.42 -4.58 1.19
C LYS A 51 -13.94 -5.94 0.74
N ASN A 52 -13.18 -7.02 0.94
CA ASN A 52 -13.65 -8.38 0.65
C ASN A 52 -14.74 -8.81 1.63
N LYS A 53 -14.62 -8.48 2.93
CA LYS A 53 -15.65 -8.81 3.92
C LYS A 53 -17.01 -8.18 3.62
N SER A 54 -17.01 -6.97 3.04
CA SER A 54 -18.24 -6.29 2.58
C SER A 54 -18.83 -6.90 1.30
N LYS A 55 -18.11 -7.77 0.60
CA LYS A 55 -18.52 -8.39 -0.67
C LYS A 55 -19.10 -9.79 -0.48
N ASP A 56 -18.77 -10.44 0.63
CA ASP A 56 -19.37 -11.71 1.07
C ASP A 56 -20.67 -11.52 1.88
N GLU A 57 -20.93 -10.34 2.44
CA GLU A 57 -22.15 -10.05 3.22
C GLU A 57 -23.33 -9.51 2.35
N GLU A 58 -23.17 -9.43 1.02
CA GLU A 58 -24.20 -9.00 0.05
C GLU A 58 -24.59 -10.10 -0.97
N LEU A 59 -24.28 -11.38 -0.69
CA LEU A 59 -24.72 -12.55 -1.49
C LEU A 59 -25.67 -13.46 -0.71
#